data_AF-A0A5F5Q0E7-F1
#
_entry.id   AF-A0A5F5Q0E7-F1
#
_cell.length_a   1.000
_cell.length_b   1.000
_cell.length_c   1.000
_cell.angle_alpha   90.00
_cell.angle_beta   90.00
_cell.angle_gamma   90.00
#
_symmetry.space_group_name_H-M   'P 1'
#
loop_
_entity.id
_entity.type
_entity.pdbx_description
1 polymer ?
#
loop_
_entity_poly.entity_id
_entity_poly.type
_entity_poly.pdbx_seq_one_letter_code
_entity_poly.pdbx_strand_id
1 'polypeptide(L)'
;MAALAGLPPLPTPFKSIQHHLRTAQEHDKRDPVVAYYCRLYAMQTGMKIDSKTPECRKFLSKLMDQLEALKKQLGDNEAITQEIVGSAHLENYALKMFLYADNEDRAGRFHKNMIKSFYTNVKHRKYARWKATYIHNCLKNGETPQAGPVGIEEDNDVEENEDAGATSLPTPPPQPSTSAYDPGSMPPGSYGGAQIPPGAHAPANTPAEVPHSTGVTSNTIQPTPQTIPAIDPALFSTISQGDIRLTPEDFARAQKYCKYAGSALQYEDVSTAVQNLQKALKLLTTGRE
;
A
#
# COMPACT_ATOMS: atom_id res chain seq x y z
N MET A 1 16.43 -11.61 20.60
CA MET A 1 15.62 -10.39 20.78
C MET A 1 16.44 -9.10 21.05
N ALA A 2 17.77 -9.12 21.02
CA ALA A 2 18.61 -7.96 21.41
C ALA A 2 19.01 -7.01 20.26
N ALA A 3 18.59 -7.26 19.02
CA ALA A 3 19.16 -6.60 17.84
C ALA A 3 18.41 -5.37 17.31
N LEU A 4 17.23 -5.04 17.86
CA LEU A 4 16.56 -3.75 17.63
C LEU A 4 17.00 -2.72 18.69
N ALA A 5 18.30 -2.71 19.03
CA ALA A 5 18.85 -1.66 19.87
C ALA A 5 18.60 -0.30 19.19
N GLY A 6 18.21 0.71 19.96
CA GLY A 6 17.86 2.02 19.45
C GLY A 6 18.96 2.60 18.56
N LEU A 7 18.58 3.13 17.40
CA LEU A 7 19.51 3.84 16.53
C LEU A 7 20.08 5.06 17.28
N PRO A 8 21.34 5.43 17.05
CA PRO A 8 21.88 6.69 17.55
C PRO A 8 21.04 7.88 17.03
N PRO A 9 21.12 9.06 17.67
CA PRO A 9 20.40 10.23 17.21
C PRO A 9 20.72 10.51 15.74
N LEU A 10 19.69 10.86 14.98
CA LEU A 10 19.80 11.06 13.54
C LEU A 10 20.73 12.25 13.24
N PRO A 11 21.84 12.04 12.51
CA PRO A 11 22.72 13.12 12.07
C PRO A 11 21.98 14.15 11.20
N THR A 12 22.36 15.42 11.31
CA THR A 12 21.75 16.53 10.53
C THR A 12 21.70 16.27 9.02
N PRO A 13 22.76 15.71 8.38
CA PRO A 13 22.71 15.40 6.94
C PRO A 13 21.60 14.41 6.54
N PHE A 14 21.14 13.57 7.47
CA PHE A 14 20.15 12.52 7.23
C PHE A 14 18.70 12.95 7.47
N LYS A 15 18.44 14.25 7.59
CA LYS A 15 17.08 14.78 7.80
C LYS A 15 16.09 14.34 6.70
N SER A 16 16.54 14.19 5.46
CA SER A 16 15.71 13.72 4.33
C SER A 16 15.18 12.29 4.53
N ILE A 17 15.97 11.40 5.15
CA ILE A 17 15.59 10.00 5.40
C ILE A 17 14.83 9.80 6.72
N GLN A 18 14.68 10.85 7.54
CA GLN A 18 14.02 10.79 8.85
C GLN A 18 12.61 10.18 8.79
N HIS A 19 11.82 10.57 7.79
CA HIS A 19 10.43 10.12 7.68
C HIS A 19 10.35 8.63 7.31
N HIS A 20 11.23 8.14 6.44
CA HIS A 20 11.32 6.72 6.09
C HIS A 20 11.69 5.86 7.30
N LEU A 21 12.61 6.32 8.14
CA LEU A 21 13.00 5.63 9.37
C LEU A 21 11.87 5.60 10.41
N ARG A 22 11.10 6.68 10.52
CA ARG A 22 9.90 6.70 11.38
C ARG A 22 8.86 5.72 10.86
N THR A 23 8.61 5.68 9.55
CA THR A 23 7.73 4.68 8.95
C THR A 23 8.22 3.27 9.27
N ALA A 24 9.52 2.98 9.16
CA ALA A 24 10.06 1.66 9.50
C ALA A 24 9.73 1.25 10.95
N GLN A 25 9.93 2.15 11.91
CA GLN A 25 9.64 1.89 13.33
C GLN A 25 8.16 1.57 13.59
N GLU A 26 7.25 2.24 12.88
CA GLU A 26 5.81 1.99 12.99
C GLU A 26 5.41 0.61 12.45
N HIS A 27 6.23 0.04 11.56
CA HIS A 27 5.98 -1.24 10.91
C HIS A 27 6.73 -2.41 11.55
N ASP A 28 7.63 -2.16 12.51
CA ASP A 28 8.43 -3.21 13.17
C ASP A 28 7.61 -4.39 13.69
N LYS A 29 6.38 -4.12 14.17
CA LYS A 29 5.45 -5.16 14.66
C LYS A 29 4.34 -5.50 13.67
N ARG A 30 3.98 -4.57 12.77
CA ARG A 30 2.81 -4.71 11.88
C ARG A 30 3.17 -5.45 10.60
N ASP A 31 4.28 -5.04 10.00
CA ASP A 31 4.78 -5.57 8.75
C ASP A 31 6.31 -5.46 8.74
N PRO A 32 7.00 -6.52 9.22
CA PRO A 32 8.46 -6.53 9.27
C PRO A 32 9.13 -6.41 7.88
N VAL A 33 8.44 -6.78 6.80
CA VAL A 33 8.95 -6.65 5.42
C VAL A 33 9.00 -5.18 5.03
N VAL A 34 7.91 -4.44 5.25
CA VAL A 34 7.89 -2.98 5.02
C VAL A 34 8.95 -2.28 5.88
N ALA A 35 9.08 -2.69 7.15
CA ALA A 35 10.09 -2.14 8.06
C ALA A 35 11.52 -2.38 7.57
N TYR A 36 11.80 -3.56 6.99
CA TYR A 36 13.07 -3.90 6.37
C TYR A 36 13.36 -3.02 5.15
N TYR A 37 12.43 -2.90 4.21
CA TYR A 37 12.64 -2.11 2.98
C TYR A 37 12.75 -0.61 3.25
N CYS A 38 12.00 -0.06 4.22
CA CYS A 38 12.17 1.34 4.62
C CYS A 38 13.58 1.61 5.20
N ARG A 39 14.13 0.68 6.00
CA ARG A 39 15.51 0.78 6.50
C ARG A 39 16.54 0.58 5.39
N LEU A 40 16.28 -0.31 4.45
CA LEU A 40 17.15 -0.57 3.31
C LEU A 40 17.27 0.69 2.44
N TYR A 41 16.16 1.33 2.13
CA TYR A 41 16.13 2.62 1.43
C TYR A 41 16.88 3.72 2.20
N ALA A 42 16.64 3.82 3.51
CA ALA A 42 17.32 4.80 4.37
C ALA A 42 18.84 4.57 4.40
N MET A 43 19.30 3.32 4.43
CA MET A 43 20.71 2.94 4.39
C MET A 43 21.34 3.32 3.04
N GLN A 44 20.73 2.92 1.93
CA GLN A 44 21.22 3.25 0.58
C GLN A 44 21.29 4.77 0.36
N THR A 45 20.25 5.49 0.74
CA THR A 45 20.19 6.95 0.61
C THR A 45 21.19 7.64 1.54
N GLY A 46 21.30 7.17 2.80
CA GLY A 46 22.27 7.71 3.75
C GLY A 46 23.72 7.54 3.29
N MET A 47 24.06 6.39 2.69
CA MET A 47 25.38 6.15 2.09
C MET A 47 25.70 7.10 0.93
N LYS A 48 24.69 7.49 0.13
CA LYS A 48 24.82 8.47 -0.95
C LYS A 48 25.02 9.90 -0.43
N ILE A 49 24.36 10.24 0.68
CA ILE A 49 24.47 11.58 1.30
C ILE A 49 25.84 11.76 1.95
N ASP A 50 26.16 10.92 2.94
CA ASP A 50 27.41 11.02 3.69
C ASP A 50 27.76 9.70 4.37
N SER A 51 28.81 9.05 3.87
CA SER A 51 29.38 7.82 4.43
C SER A 51 30.75 8.02 5.08
N LYS A 52 31.25 9.26 5.13
CA LYS A 52 32.62 9.57 5.53
C LYS A 52 32.68 10.16 6.93
N THR A 53 31.72 11.02 7.28
CA THR A 53 31.68 11.66 8.59
C THR A 53 31.54 10.62 9.71
N PRO A 54 32.34 10.68 10.80
CA PRO A 54 32.33 9.66 11.85
C PRO A 54 30.94 9.43 12.48
N GLU A 55 30.16 10.49 12.68
CA GLU A 55 28.80 10.40 13.22
C GLU A 55 27.84 9.69 12.25
N CYS A 56 27.86 10.09 10.98
CA CYS A 56 27.09 9.47 9.90
C CYS A 56 27.46 7.98 9.75
N ARG A 57 28.75 7.66 9.76
CA ARG A 57 29.24 6.29 9.67
C ARG A 57 28.82 5.44 10.86
N LYS A 58 28.86 5.98 12.08
CA LYS A 58 28.38 5.29 13.29
C LYS A 58 26.87 5.01 13.20
N PHE A 59 26.09 5.96 12.69
CA PHE A 59 24.66 5.77 12.45
C PHE A 59 24.40 4.68 11.40
N LEU A 60 25.04 4.76 10.23
CA LEU A 60 24.89 3.79 9.15
C LEU A 60 25.35 2.38 9.56
N SER A 61 26.42 2.27 10.35
CA SER A 61 26.87 0.99 10.90
C SER A 61 25.80 0.36 11.78
N LYS A 62 25.15 1.13 12.67
CA LYS A 62 24.06 0.61 13.51
C LYS A 62 22.80 0.28 12.71
N LEU A 63 22.51 1.04 11.65
CA LEU A 63 21.41 0.75 10.75
C LEU A 63 21.66 -0.56 9.97
N MET A 64 22.91 -0.83 9.59
CA MET A 64 23.31 -2.10 8.96
C MET A 64 23.14 -3.28 9.92
N ASP A 65 23.59 -3.16 11.18
CA ASP A 65 23.39 -4.20 12.21
C ASP A 65 21.90 -4.57 12.33
N GLN A 66 21.00 -3.57 12.30
CA GLN A 66 19.55 -3.78 12.34
C GLN A 66 19.03 -4.49 11.07
N LEU A 67 19.53 -4.12 9.89
CA LEU A 67 19.14 -4.74 8.62
C LEU A 67 19.57 -6.21 8.57
N GLU A 68 20.77 -6.53 9.02
CA GLU A 68 21.27 -7.90 9.09
C GLU A 68 20.43 -8.73 10.07
N ALA A 69 20.07 -8.17 11.21
CA ALA A 69 19.21 -8.83 12.18
C ALA A 69 17.80 -9.08 11.64
N LEU A 70 17.18 -8.09 10.99
CA LEU A 70 15.87 -8.21 10.35
C LEU A 70 15.90 -9.25 9.23
N LYS A 71 16.93 -9.22 8.38
CA LYS A 71 17.11 -10.19 7.30
C LYS A 71 17.28 -11.61 7.83
N LYS A 72 18.03 -11.79 8.93
CA LYS A 72 18.18 -13.08 9.59
C LYS A 72 16.87 -13.57 10.20
N GLN A 73 16.09 -12.67 10.81
CA GLN A 73 14.80 -13.00 11.39
C GLN A 73 13.75 -13.37 10.33
N LEU A 74 13.83 -12.76 9.15
CA LEU A 74 12.89 -12.95 8.04
C LEU A 74 13.47 -13.79 6.90
N GLY A 75 14.51 -14.59 7.17
CA GLY A 75 15.31 -15.28 6.14
C GLY A 75 14.51 -16.26 5.27
N ASP A 76 13.41 -16.80 5.80
CA ASP A 76 12.53 -17.74 5.09
C ASP A 76 11.39 -17.02 4.33
N ASN A 77 11.29 -15.69 4.44
CA ASN A 77 10.24 -14.91 3.80
C ASN A 77 10.61 -14.62 2.33
N GLU A 78 9.77 -15.07 1.39
CA GLU A 78 9.93 -14.84 -0.05
C GLU A 78 10.08 -13.36 -0.40
N ALA A 79 9.40 -12.46 0.33
CA ALA A 79 9.51 -11.02 0.11
C ALA A 79 10.87 -10.43 0.53
N ILE A 80 11.72 -11.19 1.23
CA ILE A 80 13.09 -10.77 1.61
C ILE A 80 14.14 -11.47 0.75
N THR A 81 13.88 -12.71 0.33
CA THR A 81 14.80 -13.48 -0.53
C THR A 81 14.69 -13.07 -2.00
N GLN A 82 13.50 -12.67 -2.44
CA GLN A 82 13.22 -12.24 -3.82
C GLN A 82 12.83 -10.77 -3.85
N GLU A 83 13.67 -9.95 -4.50
CA GLU A 83 13.45 -8.51 -4.60
C GLU A 83 12.14 -8.16 -5.33
N ILE A 84 11.76 -8.95 -6.35
CA ILE A 84 10.52 -8.74 -7.11
C ILE A 84 9.30 -8.91 -6.20
N VAL A 85 9.29 -9.94 -5.35
CA VAL A 85 8.20 -10.20 -4.40
C VAL A 85 8.13 -9.09 -3.35
N GLY A 86 9.28 -8.67 -2.82
CA GLY A 86 9.32 -7.56 -1.86
C GLY A 86 8.88 -6.23 -2.45
N SER A 87 9.24 -5.95 -3.70
CA SER A 87 8.77 -4.77 -4.44
C SER A 87 7.25 -4.79 -4.62
N ALA A 88 6.70 -5.92 -5.08
CA ALA A 88 5.25 -6.09 -5.20
C ALA A 88 4.53 -5.97 -3.85
N HIS A 89 5.13 -6.46 -2.76
CA HIS A 89 4.59 -6.32 -1.41
C HIS A 89 4.50 -4.85 -0.99
N LEU A 90 5.56 -4.07 -1.22
CA LEU A 90 5.59 -2.64 -0.93
C LEU A 90 4.58 -1.86 -1.76
N GLU A 91 4.45 -2.20 -3.04
CA GLU A 91 3.48 -1.59 -3.94
C GLU A 91 2.04 -1.86 -3.50
N ASN A 92 1.72 -3.11 -3.21
CA ASN A 92 0.40 -3.50 -2.71
C ASN A 92 0.10 -2.86 -1.35
N TYR A 93 1.12 -2.72 -0.49
CA TYR A 93 0.99 -2.04 0.79
C TYR A 93 0.65 -0.54 0.60
N ALA A 94 1.37 0.15 -0.28
CA ALA A 94 1.10 1.54 -0.62
C ALA A 94 -0.33 1.69 -1.17
N LEU A 95 -0.72 0.84 -2.14
CA LEU A 95 -2.06 0.86 -2.73
C LEU A 95 -3.16 0.68 -1.68
N LYS A 96 -3.01 -0.25 -0.74
CA LYS A 96 -3.98 -0.44 0.36
C LYS A 96 -4.11 0.81 1.23
N MET A 97 -2.99 1.44 1.57
CA MET A 97 -2.99 2.70 2.33
C MET A 97 -3.65 3.84 1.56
N PHE A 98 -3.47 3.86 0.24
CA PHE A 98 -4.09 4.85 -0.64
C PHE A 98 -5.61 4.68 -0.68
N LEU A 99 -6.07 3.46 -0.97
CA LEU A 99 -7.50 3.14 -1.05
C LEU A 99 -8.22 3.36 0.28
N TYR A 100 -7.56 3.04 1.40
CA TYR A 100 -8.08 3.39 2.72
C TYR A 100 -8.30 4.91 2.85
N ALA A 101 -7.28 5.71 2.52
CA ALA A 101 -7.37 7.15 2.64
C ALA A 101 -8.41 7.76 1.68
N ASP A 102 -8.48 7.25 0.45
CA ASP A 102 -9.46 7.67 -0.57
C ASP A 102 -10.89 7.31 -0.16
N ASN A 103 -11.11 6.14 0.43
CA ASN A 103 -12.42 5.75 0.97
C ASN A 103 -12.85 6.63 2.15
N GLU A 104 -11.92 7.01 3.05
CA GLU A 104 -12.19 7.96 4.12
C GLU A 104 -12.49 9.37 3.59
N ASP A 105 -11.75 9.84 2.56
CA ASP A 105 -11.98 11.13 1.89
C ASP A 105 -13.37 11.18 1.23
N ARG A 106 -13.73 10.15 0.48
CA ARG A 106 -15.06 10.01 -0.16
C ARG A 106 -16.20 9.95 0.84
N ALA A 107 -15.96 9.36 2.01
CA ALA A 107 -16.93 9.29 3.09
C ALA A 107 -16.98 10.57 3.94
N GLY A 108 -16.18 11.60 3.63
CA GLY A 108 -16.10 12.85 4.38
C GLY A 108 -15.52 12.69 5.79
N ARG A 109 -14.80 11.60 6.06
CA ARG A 109 -14.19 11.32 7.37
C ARG A 109 -12.76 11.82 7.40
N PHE A 110 -12.58 13.05 7.87
CA PHE A 110 -11.26 13.68 7.93
C PHE A 110 -10.63 13.54 9.31
N HIS A 111 -9.52 12.81 9.39
CA HIS A 111 -8.78 12.59 10.63
C HIS A 111 -7.29 12.34 10.41
N LYS A 112 -6.48 12.38 11.47
CA LYS A 112 -5.00 12.28 11.38
C LYS A 112 -4.51 11.02 10.64
N ASN A 113 -5.18 9.88 10.84
CA ASN A 113 -4.75 8.61 10.23
C ASN A 113 -4.91 8.58 8.70
N MET A 114 -5.99 9.16 8.15
CA MET A 114 -6.17 9.17 6.69
C MET A 114 -5.22 10.15 6.01
N ILE A 115 -4.95 11.31 6.64
CA ILE A 115 -3.91 12.26 6.17
C ILE A 115 -2.53 11.60 6.14
N LYS A 116 -2.19 10.86 7.21
CA LYS A 116 -0.94 10.10 7.27
C LYS A 116 -0.85 9.05 6.17
N SER A 117 -1.97 8.37 5.89
CA SER A 117 -2.06 7.34 4.86
C SER A 117 -1.85 7.90 3.45
N PHE A 118 -2.37 9.10 3.17
CA PHE A 118 -2.05 9.83 1.93
C PHE A 118 -0.57 10.25 1.87
N TYR A 119 0.03 10.71 2.98
CA TYR A 119 1.42 11.17 2.99
C TYR A 119 2.45 10.05 2.75
N THR A 120 2.16 8.83 3.19
CA THR A 120 3.03 7.65 3.03
C THR A 120 3.06 7.12 1.58
N ASN A 121 2.13 7.53 0.72
CA ASN A 121 1.95 6.98 -0.63
C ASN A 121 2.86 7.60 -1.70
N VAL A 122 3.56 6.73 -2.45
CA VAL A 122 4.60 7.13 -3.43
C VAL A 122 4.18 6.96 -4.90
N LYS A 123 3.24 6.07 -5.24
CA LYS A 123 2.80 5.90 -6.65
C LYS A 123 1.81 6.99 -7.09
N HIS A 124 0.73 7.20 -6.33
CA HIS A 124 -0.18 8.34 -6.52
C HIS A 124 0.34 9.63 -5.88
N ARG A 125 1.66 9.87 -5.96
CA ARG A 125 2.38 10.89 -5.17
C ARG A 125 1.80 12.29 -5.29
N LYS A 126 1.43 12.70 -6.51
CA LYS A 126 0.93 14.05 -6.80
C LYS A 126 -0.41 14.27 -6.10
N TYR A 127 -1.40 13.40 -6.34
CA TYR A 127 -2.72 13.49 -5.73
C TYR A 127 -2.67 13.28 -4.21
N ALA A 128 -1.99 12.22 -3.74
CA ALA A 128 -1.92 11.89 -2.32
C ALA A 128 -1.24 12.99 -1.50
N ARG A 129 -0.13 13.57 -1.97
CA ARG A 129 0.54 14.70 -1.27
C ARG A 129 -0.31 15.96 -1.26
N TRP A 130 -0.95 16.29 -2.39
CA TRP A 130 -1.86 17.43 -2.46
C TRP A 130 -3.02 17.26 -1.49
N LYS A 131 -3.73 16.12 -1.52
CA LYS A 131 -4.84 15.82 -0.61
C LYS A 131 -4.42 15.85 0.85
N ALA A 132 -3.30 15.22 1.22
CA ALA A 132 -2.82 15.24 2.60
C ALA A 132 -2.60 16.68 3.11
N THR A 133 -1.98 17.53 2.28
CA THR A 133 -1.70 18.93 2.61
C THR A 133 -2.97 19.75 2.68
N TYR A 134 -3.87 19.58 1.71
CA TYR A 134 -5.16 20.26 1.63
C TYR A 134 -6.02 19.96 2.87
N ILE A 135 -6.25 18.67 3.17
CA ILE A 135 -7.06 18.25 4.31
C ILE A 135 -6.45 18.75 5.62
N HIS A 136 -5.13 18.64 5.78
CA HIS A 136 -4.45 19.15 6.96
C HIS A 136 -4.67 20.66 7.17
N ASN A 137 -4.58 21.46 6.09
CA ASN A 137 -4.78 22.90 6.16
C ASN A 137 -6.23 23.28 6.46
N CYS A 138 -7.20 22.62 5.83
CA CYS A 138 -8.62 22.83 6.12
C CYS A 138 -8.93 22.53 7.59
N LEU A 139 -8.47 21.39 8.10
CA LEU A 139 -8.66 21.03 9.52
C LEU A 139 -7.96 22.01 10.48
N LYS A 140 -6.82 22.59 10.08
CA LYS A 140 -6.11 23.59 10.88
C LYS A 140 -6.84 24.94 10.88
N ASN A 141 -7.49 25.29 9.78
CA ASN A 141 -8.21 26.56 9.60
C ASN A 141 -9.69 26.48 10.00
N GLY A 142 -10.20 25.31 10.37
CA GLY A 142 -11.61 25.09 10.71
C GLY A 142 -12.53 24.98 9.49
N GLU A 143 -11.97 24.81 8.30
CA GLU A 143 -12.72 24.60 7.06
C GLU A 143 -13.04 23.11 6.87
N THR A 144 -14.21 22.79 6.31
CA THR A 144 -14.56 21.40 5.98
C THR A 144 -13.97 21.04 4.61
N PRO A 145 -13.05 20.06 4.51
CA PRO A 145 -12.48 19.65 3.23
C PRO A 145 -13.55 19.05 2.31
N GLN A 146 -13.43 19.28 1.00
CA GLN A 146 -14.32 18.67 0.01
C GLN A 146 -13.76 17.32 -0.46
N ALA A 147 -14.64 16.30 -0.52
CA ALA A 147 -14.32 14.99 -1.08
C ALA A 147 -13.87 15.11 -2.54
N GLY A 148 -12.86 14.34 -2.94
CA GLY A 148 -12.33 14.38 -4.31
C GLY A 148 -13.36 13.90 -5.35
N PRO A 149 -13.33 14.43 -6.60
CA PRO A 149 -14.18 13.92 -7.66
C PRO A 149 -13.91 12.42 -7.94
N VAL A 150 -14.98 11.70 -8.29
CA VAL A 150 -14.94 10.27 -8.59
C VAL A 150 -14.31 10.06 -9.95
N GLY A 151 -13.05 9.65 -9.97
CA GLY A 151 -12.35 9.25 -11.19
C GLY A 151 -11.10 10.09 -11.41
N ILE A 152 -9.98 9.62 -10.88
CA ILE A 152 -8.71 9.85 -11.56
C ILE A 152 -8.64 8.69 -12.53
N GLU A 153 -9.11 8.95 -13.74
CA GLU A 153 -8.82 8.11 -14.89
C GLU A 153 -7.30 7.93 -14.96
N GLU A 154 -6.90 6.70 -15.25
CA GLU A 154 -5.52 6.25 -15.38
C GLU A 154 -4.81 7.06 -16.46
N ASP A 155 -4.23 8.20 -16.10
CA ASP A 155 -3.36 8.91 -17.02
C ASP A 155 -2.31 9.69 -16.24
N ASN A 156 -1.17 9.03 -16.03
CA ASN A 156 0.19 9.58 -16.16
C ASN A 156 1.19 8.67 -15.45
N ASP A 157 1.65 7.64 -16.15
CA ASP A 157 3.04 7.20 -16.07
C ASP A 157 3.94 8.36 -16.51
N VAL A 158 4.27 9.23 -15.56
CA VAL A 158 5.38 10.17 -15.73
C VAL A 158 6.43 9.77 -14.72
N GLU A 159 7.35 8.93 -15.19
CA GLU A 159 8.74 8.99 -14.77
C GLU A 159 9.14 10.46 -14.72
N GLU A 160 9.62 10.97 -13.58
CA GLU A 160 10.72 11.90 -13.68
C GLU A 160 11.50 12.08 -12.38
N ASN A 161 12.80 11.91 -12.58
CA ASN A 161 13.93 12.67 -12.08
C ASN A 161 13.66 13.84 -11.13
N GLU A 162 14.61 13.97 -10.22
CA GLU A 162 14.89 15.14 -9.41
C GLU A 162 15.22 16.33 -10.34
N ASP A 163 14.43 17.42 -10.29
CA ASP A 163 14.93 18.80 -10.18
C ASP A 163 13.76 19.79 -10.04
N ALA A 164 14.09 20.98 -9.55
CA ALA A 164 13.24 22.09 -9.15
C ALA A 164 12.19 22.58 -10.16
N GLY A 165 11.17 23.26 -9.63
CA GLY A 165 10.33 24.15 -10.44
C GLY A 165 8.88 24.18 -9.98
N ALA A 166 8.56 25.12 -9.10
CA ALA A 166 7.18 25.47 -8.83
C ALA A 166 6.57 26.13 -10.09
N THR A 167 5.49 25.54 -10.62
CA THR A 167 4.58 26.24 -11.53
C THR A 167 3.15 25.66 -11.47
N SER A 168 2.26 26.49 -10.91
CA SER A 168 0.89 26.83 -11.36
C SER A 168 -0.02 25.79 -12.05
N LEU A 169 -1.18 25.52 -11.42
CA LEU A 169 -2.58 25.65 -11.92
C LEU A 169 -3.55 24.86 -10.98
N PRO A 170 -4.89 25.09 -10.97
CA PRO A 170 -5.68 26.24 -11.38
C PRO A 170 -6.40 26.94 -10.20
N THR A 171 -6.71 28.22 -10.39
CA THR A 171 -7.49 29.09 -9.49
C THR A 171 -8.98 28.72 -9.54
N PRO A 172 -9.73 28.68 -8.42
CA PRO A 172 -11.18 28.50 -8.46
C PRO A 172 -11.87 29.75 -9.07
N PRO A 173 -13.02 29.59 -9.77
CA PRO A 173 -13.69 30.70 -10.42
C PRO A 173 -14.26 31.70 -9.40
N PRO A 174 -14.24 33.02 -9.67
CA PRO A 174 -14.84 34.02 -8.80
C PRO A 174 -16.36 33.98 -8.94
N GLN A 175 -17.08 33.76 -7.84
CA GLN A 175 -18.52 33.97 -7.81
C GLN A 175 -18.83 35.48 -7.74
N PRO A 176 -19.79 36.00 -8.53
CA PRO A 176 -20.21 37.39 -8.46
C PRO A 176 -21.11 37.63 -7.23
N SER A 177 -20.66 38.52 -6.34
CA SER A 177 -21.47 39.10 -5.27
C SER A 177 -22.50 40.09 -5.85
N THR A 178 -23.77 39.93 -5.51
CA THR A 178 -24.73 41.04 -5.49
C THR A 178 -25.60 41.00 -4.23
N SER A 179 -25.64 42.17 -3.59
CA SER A 179 -26.44 42.78 -2.51
C SER A 179 -27.74 42.07 -2.06
N ALA A 180 -28.26 42.21 -0.84
CA ALA A 180 -28.29 43.37 0.04
C ALA A 180 -28.62 42.96 1.50
N TYR A 181 -28.18 43.78 2.45
CA TYR A 181 -28.63 43.80 3.84
C TYR A 181 -30.10 44.23 3.92
N ASP A 182 -30.90 43.53 4.73
CA ASP A 182 -32.11 44.07 5.39
C ASP A 182 -32.24 43.44 6.79
N PRO A 183 -32.36 44.23 7.88
CA PRO A 183 -32.44 43.71 9.24
C PRO A 183 -33.88 43.69 9.77
N GLY A 184 -34.29 42.55 10.30
CA GLY A 184 -35.24 42.49 11.41
C GLY A 184 -36.52 41.71 11.15
N SER A 185 -36.65 40.53 11.77
CA SER A 185 -37.84 40.08 12.51
C SER A 185 -37.68 38.62 12.98
N MET A 186 -37.67 38.41 14.30
CA MET A 186 -38.04 37.10 14.90
C MET A 186 -39.57 36.93 14.81
N PRO A 187 -40.06 35.68 14.80
CA PRO A 187 -40.75 35.17 16.00
C PRO A 187 -40.42 33.69 16.35
N PRO A 188 -40.89 33.18 17.51
CA PRO A 188 -40.39 31.95 18.15
C PRO A 188 -41.34 30.73 18.06
N GLY A 189 -40.80 29.53 18.36
CA GLY A 189 -41.52 28.26 18.66
C GLY A 189 -40.95 27.09 17.85
N SER A 190 -40.22 26.13 18.46
CA SER A 190 -40.69 24.85 19.05
C SER A 190 -41.46 24.01 18.00
N TYR A 191 -41.20 22.73 17.66
CA TYR A 191 -41.12 21.50 18.47
C TYR A 191 -40.52 20.35 17.61
N GLY A 192 -39.94 19.32 18.27
CA GLY A 192 -39.66 17.98 17.71
C GLY A 192 -38.15 17.69 17.56
N GLY A 193 -37.49 16.86 18.35
CA GLY A 193 -37.95 15.69 19.09
C GLY A 193 -37.40 14.41 18.44
N ALA A 194 -36.08 14.22 18.48
CA ALA A 194 -35.45 12.92 18.28
C ALA A 194 -34.43 12.69 19.41
N GLN A 195 -34.84 11.92 20.40
CA GLN A 195 -33.97 11.35 21.43
C GLN A 195 -32.97 10.41 20.77
N ILE A 196 -31.67 10.65 20.97
CA ILE A 196 -30.63 9.67 20.69
C ILE A 196 -30.28 9.01 22.04
N PRO A 197 -30.40 7.68 22.19
CA PRO A 197 -30.11 7.00 23.45
C PRO A 197 -28.61 7.10 23.82
N PRO A 198 -28.26 7.12 25.12
CA PRO A 198 -26.86 7.07 25.54
C PRO A 198 -26.28 5.68 25.25
N GLY A 199 -25.40 5.57 24.25
CA GLY A 199 -24.74 4.31 23.94
C GLY A 199 -24.11 4.23 22.56
N ALA A 200 -23.14 5.09 22.26
CA ALA A 200 -22.27 4.93 21.08
C ALA A 200 -20.83 5.32 21.41
N HIS A 201 -20.24 4.61 22.37
CA HIS A 201 -18.80 4.46 22.47
C HIS A 201 -18.46 3.02 22.16
N ALA A 202 -17.90 2.77 20.98
CA ALA A 202 -17.08 1.59 20.72
C ALA A 202 -16.00 1.96 19.69
N PRO A 203 -14.70 1.85 20.02
CA PRO A 203 -13.64 1.96 19.04
C PRO A 203 -13.68 0.73 18.11
N ALA A 204 -13.41 0.94 16.83
CA ALA A 204 -13.21 -0.14 15.86
C ALA A 204 -11.91 -0.88 16.17
N ASN A 205 -11.97 -1.85 17.09
CA ASN A 205 -11.01 -2.94 17.31
C ASN A 205 -11.53 -3.85 18.45
N THR A 206 -12.13 -5.01 18.12
CA THR A 206 -12.08 -6.24 18.93
C THR A 206 -12.49 -7.45 18.07
N PRO A 207 -11.90 -8.65 18.28
CA PRO A 207 -12.26 -9.88 17.56
C PRO A 207 -13.64 -10.38 18.00
N ALA A 208 -14.43 -10.92 17.06
CA ALA A 208 -15.70 -11.55 17.39
C ALA A 208 -15.46 -12.86 18.17
N GLU A 209 -15.83 -12.86 19.46
CA GLU A 209 -15.94 -14.06 20.28
C GLU A 209 -17.41 -14.52 20.28
N VAL A 210 -17.61 -15.81 20.01
CA VAL A 210 -18.93 -16.46 19.92
C VAL A 210 -19.55 -16.69 21.31
N PRO A 211 -20.87 -16.49 21.51
CA PRO A 211 -21.47 -16.70 22.82
C PRO A 211 -21.70 -18.18 23.12
N HIS A 212 -21.31 -18.58 24.33
CA HIS A 212 -21.71 -19.82 24.97
C HIS A 212 -23.15 -19.72 25.45
N SER A 213 -23.99 -20.72 25.14
CA SER A 213 -25.23 -20.96 25.89
C SER A 213 -25.31 -22.43 26.30
N THR A 214 -25.56 -22.62 27.59
CA THR A 214 -25.57 -23.88 28.32
C THR A 214 -26.90 -24.63 28.15
N GLY A 215 -26.79 -25.91 27.76
CA GLY A 215 -27.57 -27.04 28.26
C GLY A 215 -28.99 -27.28 27.72
N VAL A 216 -29.20 -28.41 27.03
CA VAL A 216 -29.89 -29.61 27.57
C VAL A 216 -30.28 -30.61 26.44
N THR A 217 -30.02 -31.89 26.74
CA THR A 217 -30.54 -33.17 26.18
C THR A 217 -30.11 -33.70 24.81
N SER A 218 -29.61 -34.93 24.91
CA SER A 218 -29.23 -35.91 23.90
C SER A 218 -30.36 -36.25 22.91
N ASN A 219 -30.02 -36.35 21.63
CA ASN A 219 -30.57 -37.38 20.73
C ASN A 219 -29.60 -37.62 19.57
N THR A 220 -29.17 -38.87 19.43
CA THR A 220 -28.36 -39.40 18.35
C THR A 220 -29.13 -39.31 17.03
N ILE A 221 -28.60 -38.58 16.04
CA ILE A 221 -29.07 -38.63 14.65
C ILE A 221 -27.87 -38.86 13.73
N GLN A 222 -27.97 -39.98 13.01
CA GLN A 222 -27.05 -40.55 12.04
C GLN A 222 -27.08 -39.74 10.73
N PRO A 223 -25.94 -39.36 10.12
CA PRO A 223 -25.96 -38.64 8.85
C PRO A 223 -26.21 -39.59 7.67
N THR A 224 -27.29 -39.35 6.94
CA THR A 224 -27.53 -39.90 5.60
C THR A 224 -26.70 -39.13 4.56
N PRO A 225 -26.06 -39.80 3.59
CA PRO A 225 -25.21 -39.16 2.59
C PRO A 225 -26.04 -38.31 1.61
N GLN A 226 -25.73 -37.02 1.52
CA GLN A 226 -26.24 -36.14 0.48
C GLN A 226 -25.39 -36.28 -0.79
N THR A 227 -26.05 -36.59 -1.90
CA THR A 227 -25.46 -36.74 -3.24
C THR A 227 -25.01 -35.39 -3.78
N ILE A 228 -23.69 -35.20 -3.90
CA ILE A 228 -23.09 -34.07 -4.62
C ILE A 228 -23.12 -34.41 -6.13
N PRO A 229 -23.58 -33.53 -7.03
CA PRO A 229 -23.39 -33.71 -8.46
C PRO A 229 -21.90 -33.79 -8.78
N ALA A 230 -21.47 -34.85 -9.46
CA ALA A 230 -20.08 -35.06 -9.83
C ALA A 230 -19.58 -33.90 -10.71
N ILE A 231 -18.58 -33.17 -10.21
CA ILE A 231 -17.79 -32.24 -11.00
C ILE A 231 -16.87 -33.10 -11.87
N ASP A 232 -16.92 -32.88 -13.19
CA ASP A 232 -16.16 -33.63 -14.18
C ASP A 232 -14.63 -33.55 -13.90
N PRO A 233 -13.94 -34.68 -13.66
CA PRO A 233 -12.49 -34.71 -13.41
C PRO A 233 -11.61 -34.29 -14.60
N ALA A 234 -12.20 -34.01 -15.77
CA ALA A 234 -11.45 -33.64 -16.97
C ALA A 234 -10.75 -32.27 -16.89
N LEU A 235 -11.16 -31.35 -16.00
CA LEU A 235 -10.54 -30.02 -15.90
C LEU A 235 -9.25 -29.97 -15.05
N PHE A 236 -8.95 -31.03 -14.30
CA PHE A 236 -7.70 -31.14 -13.53
C PHE A 236 -6.64 -32.02 -14.22
N SER A 237 -6.94 -32.47 -15.45
CA SER A 237 -6.14 -33.48 -16.16
C SER A 237 -5.20 -32.86 -17.21
N THR A 238 -4.45 -31.83 -16.82
CA THR A 238 -3.23 -31.36 -17.52
C THR A 238 -2.35 -30.67 -16.47
N ILE A 239 -1.21 -31.15 -15.97
CA ILE A 239 -0.23 -32.13 -16.44
C ILE A 239 0.47 -32.67 -15.18
N SER A 240 0.46 -33.99 -15.00
CA SER A 240 1.48 -34.72 -14.26
C SER A 240 2.40 -35.34 -15.32
N GLN A 241 3.46 -34.62 -15.72
CA GLN A 241 4.56 -35.19 -16.50
C GLN A 241 5.90 -34.66 -15.98
N GLY A 242 6.65 -35.58 -15.36
CA GLY A 242 8.10 -35.70 -15.36
C GLY A 242 8.93 -34.43 -15.13
N ASP A 243 9.34 -34.22 -13.88
CA ASP A 243 10.63 -33.63 -13.46
C ASP A 243 11.33 -32.73 -14.50
N ILE A 244 10.70 -31.62 -14.88
CA ILE A 244 11.31 -30.61 -15.74
C ILE A 244 12.24 -29.80 -14.84
N ARG A 245 13.51 -30.24 -14.73
CA ARG A 245 14.58 -29.42 -14.12
C ARG A 245 14.86 -28.22 -15.01
N LEU A 246 14.09 -27.16 -14.83
CA LEU A 246 14.36 -25.85 -15.39
C LEU A 246 15.67 -25.33 -14.80
N THR A 247 16.63 -25.03 -15.67
CA THR A 247 17.91 -24.44 -15.28
C THR A 247 17.74 -22.93 -15.01
N PRO A 248 18.61 -22.30 -14.21
CA PRO A 248 18.61 -20.84 -14.04
C PRO A 248 18.65 -20.09 -15.39
N GLU A 249 19.30 -20.68 -16.40
CA GLU A 249 19.35 -20.18 -17.77
C GLU A 249 18.00 -20.24 -18.48
N ASP A 250 17.16 -21.25 -18.21
CA ASP A 250 15.79 -21.33 -18.73
C ASP A 250 14.91 -20.23 -18.16
N PHE A 251 15.03 -19.96 -16.85
CA PHE A 251 14.32 -18.86 -16.21
C PHE A 251 14.74 -17.49 -16.76
N ALA A 252 16.05 -17.26 -16.94
CA ALA A 252 16.55 -16.03 -17.53
C ALA A 252 16.04 -15.83 -18.97
N ARG A 253 15.91 -16.91 -19.75
CA ARG A 253 15.34 -16.87 -21.11
C ARG A 253 13.84 -16.63 -21.11
N ALA A 254 13.09 -17.27 -20.23
CA ALA A 254 11.65 -17.03 -20.07
C ALA A 254 11.38 -15.55 -19.70
N GLN A 255 12.15 -14.99 -18.76
CA GLN A 255 12.08 -13.58 -18.40
C GLN A 255 12.36 -12.65 -19.59
N LYS A 256 13.34 -13.02 -20.44
CA LYS A 256 13.67 -12.26 -21.65
C LYS A 256 12.52 -12.23 -22.65
N TYR A 257 11.86 -13.36 -22.89
CA TYR A 257 10.66 -13.41 -23.75
C TYR A 257 9.52 -12.56 -23.17
N CYS A 258 9.28 -12.59 -21.86
CA CYS A 258 8.29 -11.71 -21.22
C CYS A 258 8.62 -10.23 -21.41
N LYS A 259 9.91 -9.85 -21.31
CA LYS A 259 10.35 -8.48 -21.56
C LYS A 259 10.11 -8.04 -23.00
N TYR A 260 10.39 -8.92 -23.96
CA TYR A 260 10.13 -8.65 -25.39
C TYR A 260 8.64 -8.55 -25.71
N ALA A 261 7.80 -9.35 -25.06
CA ALA A 261 6.35 -9.21 -25.16
C ALA A 261 5.88 -7.85 -24.64
N GLY A 262 6.41 -7.41 -23.48
CA GLY A 262 6.13 -6.08 -22.94
C GLY A 262 6.53 -4.95 -23.89
N SER A 263 7.73 -5.02 -24.49
CA SER A 263 8.15 -4.05 -25.52
C SER A 263 7.25 -4.07 -26.75
N ALA A 264 6.82 -5.25 -27.22
CA ALA A 264 5.93 -5.37 -28.38
C ALA A 264 4.55 -4.75 -28.09
N LEU A 265 4.01 -4.92 -26.88
CA LEU A 265 2.76 -4.27 -26.46
C LEU A 265 2.89 -2.74 -26.45
N GLN A 266 4.05 -2.19 -26.07
CA GLN A 266 4.30 -0.75 -26.10
C GLN A 266 4.23 -0.14 -27.52
N TYR A 267 4.55 -0.94 -28.54
CA TYR A 267 4.47 -0.55 -29.95
C TYR A 267 3.21 -1.10 -30.65
N GLU A 268 2.22 -1.58 -29.88
CA GLU A 268 0.97 -2.15 -30.37
C GLU A 268 1.16 -3.36 -31.32
N ASP A 269 2.32 -4.01 -31.27
CA ASP A 269 2.62 -5.22 -32.05
C ASP A 269 2.10 -6.46 -31.32
N VAL A 270 0.79 -6.69 -31.46
CA VAL A 270 0.07 -7.82 -30.85
C VAL A 270 0.63 -9.17 -31.32
N SER A 271 1.04 -9.27 -32.60
CA SER A 271 1.53 -10.53 -33.15
C SER A 271 2.87 -10.93 -32.51
N THR A 272 3.79 -9.99 -32.39
CA THR A 272 5.08 -10.23 -31.73
C THR A 272 4.91 -10.46 -30.23
N ALA A 273 3.97 -9.78 -29.57
CA ALA A 273 3.66 -10.00 -28.16
C ALA A 273 3.19 -11.44 -27.90
N VAL A 274 2.21 -11.91 -28.67
CA VAL A 274 1.66 -13.27 -28.56
C VAL A 274 2.74 -14.32 -28.82
N GLN A 275 3.57 -14.14 -29.84
CA GLN A 275 4.65 -15.07 -30.16
C GLN A 275 5.67 -15.21 -29.01
N ASN A 276 6.06 -14.11 -28.39
CA ASN A 276 7.02 -14.14 -27.27
C ASN A 276 6.41 -14.79 -26.02
N LEU A 277 5.13 -14.52 -25.73
CA LEU A 277 4.43 -15.18 -24.61
C LEU A 277 4.29 -16.69 -24.84
N GLN A 278 3.99 -17.12 -26.07
CA GLN A 278 3.94 -18.54 -26.43
C GLN A 278 5.30 -19.22 -26.27
N LYS A 279 6.40 -18.56 -26.65
CA LYS A 279 7.77 -19.06 -26.43
C LYS A 279 8.11 -19.20 -24.95
N ALA A 280 7.75 -18.20 -24.13
CA ALA A 280 7.94 -18.26 -22.69
C ALA A 280 7.15 -19.44 -22.07
N LEU A 281 5.88 -19.58 -22.45
CA LEU A 281 5.02 -20.65 -21.95
C LEU A 281 5.55 -22.03 -22.36
N LYS A 282 5.98 -22.19 -23.61
CA LYS A 282 6.54 -23.45 -24.11
C LYS A 282 7.84 -23.81 -23.40
N LEU A 283 8.74 -22.85 -23.19
CA LEU A 283 9.99 -23.08 -22.45
C LEU A 283 9.72 -23.52 -21.00
N LEU A 284 8.78 -22.86 -20.32
CA LEU A 284 8.43 -23.17 -18.93
C LEU A 284 7.67 -24.49 -18.78
N THR A 285 6.92 -24.90 -19.81
CA THR A 285 6.10 -26.13 -19.77
C THR A 285 6.82 -27.36 -20.31
N THR A 286 7.83 -27.18 -21.17
CA THR A 286 8.50 -28.30 -21.86
C THR A 286 10.01 -28.36 -21.64
N GLY A 287 10.61 -27.32 -21.04
CA GLY A 287 12.06 -27.18 -20.91
C GLY A 287 12.80 -27.02 -22.26
N ARG A 288 12.07 -26.78 -23.36
CA ARG A 288 12.61 -26.62 -24.72
C ARG A 288 11.87 -25.50 -25.48
N GLU A 289 12.57 -24.87 -26.41
CA GLU A 289 12.07 -23.76 -27.25
C GLU A 289 11.09 -24.22 -28.35
#